data_AF-A0A3D3BN72-F1
#
_entry.id   AF-A0A3D3BN72-F1
#
_cell.length_a   1.000
_cell.length_b   1.000
_cell.length_c   1.000
_cell.angle_alpha   90.00
_cell.angle_beta   90.00
_cell.angle_gamma   90.00
#
_symmetry.space_group_name_H-M   'P 1'
#
loop_
_entity.id
_entity.type
_entity.pdbx_description
1 polymer ?
#
loop_
_entity_poly.entity_id
_entity_poly.type
_entity_poly.pdbx_seq_one_letter_code
_entity_poly.pdbx_strand_id
1 'polypeptide(L)'
;NNPVMAGRLADTLGDRSAALMKAHGAVTVGNTIQDAFVLANYLEENSYRQYMAMQIGAPYAFTAEEIEKCREKLWNPNLFERTWNHFKAKLAPTQL
;
A
#
# COMPACT_ATOMS: atom_id res chain seq x y z
N ASN A 1 -13.83 17.37 3.52
CA ASN A 1 -14.84 18.29 2.97
C ASN A 1 -14.18 19.39 2.11
N ASN A 2 -13.43 19.01 1.06
CA ASN A 2 -12.80 19.94 0.10
C ASN A 2 -12.66 19.24 -1.28
N PRO A 3 -13.60 19.46 -2.22
CA PRO A 3 -13.63 18.79 -3.51
C PRO A 3 -12.40 19.08 -4.39
N VAL A 4 -11.80 20.26 -4.29
CA VAL A 4 -10.60 20.63 -5.07
C VAL A 4 -9.41 19.77 -4.66
N MET A 5 -9.22 19.59 -3.35
CA MET A 5 -8.14 18.73 -2.83
C MET A 5 -8.39 17.24 -3.13
N ALA A 6 -9.65 16.81 -3.10
CA ALA A 6 -10.02 15.45 -3.50
C ALA A 6 -9.75 15.21 -4.99
N GLY A 7 -10.08 16.17 -5.86
CA GLY A 7 -9.77 16.12 -7.30
C GLY A 7 -8.27 15.99 -7.56
N ARG A 8 -7.44 16.84 -6.93
CA ARG A 8 -5.97 16.74 -7.05
C ARG A 8 -5.42 15.40 -6.57
N LEU A 9 -6.01 14.82 -5.52
CA LEU A 9 -5.62 13.51 -5.03
C LEU A 9 -5.99 12.42 -6.05
N ALA A 10 -7.19 12.48 -6.62
CA ALA A 10 -7.62 11.57 -7.69
C ALA A 10 -6.72 11.66 -8.92
N ASP A 11 -6.36 12.88 -9.35
CA ASP A 11 -5.44 13.11 -10.46
C ASP A 11 -4.04 12.56 -10.17
N THR A 12 -3.55 12.72 -8.94
CA THR A 12 -2.24 12.18 -8.50
C THR A 12 -2.24 10.65 -8.47
N LEU A 13 -3.34 10.06 -7.99
CA LEU A 13 -3.52 8.61 -7.94
C LEU A 13 -3.51 8.02 -9.36
N GLY A 14 -4.33 8.57 -10.27
CA GLY A 14 -4.51 8.05 -11.62
C GLY A 14 -4.83 6.55 -11.60
N ASP A 15 -4.15 5.77 -12.44
CA ASP A 15 -4.34 4.31 -12.54
C ASP A 15 -3.51 3.50 -11.52
N ARG A 16 -3.00 4.16 -10.47
CA ARG A 16 -2.20 3.50 -9.42
C ARG A 16 -3.05 3.18 -8.21
N SER A 17 -2.58 2.25 -7.39
CA SER A 17 -3.30 1.79 -6.20
C SER A 17 -2.93 2.51 -4.90
N ALA A 18 -2.02 3.50 -4.96
CA ALA A 18 -1.61 4.27 -3.80
C ALA A 18 -1.15 5.69 -4.16
N ALA A 19 -1.36 6.64 -3.25
CA ALA A 19 -0.86 8.00 -3.35
C ALA A 19 -0.42 8.55 -1.98
N LEU A 20 0.58 9.44 -1.99
CA LEU A 20 1.06 10.14 -0.81
C LEU A 20 0.54 11.56 -0.75
N MET A 21 0.04 11.96 0.42
CA MET A 21 -0.38 13.30 0.75
C MET A 21 0.68 13.94 1.65
N LYS A 22 1.47 14.84 1.08
CA LYS A 22 2.56 15.52 1.79
C LYS A 22 2.05 16.12 3.11
N ALA A 23 2.76 15.80 4.20
CA ALA A 23 2.42 16.23 5.57
C ALA A 23 1.04 15.78 6.10
N HIS A 24 0.45 14.73 5.52
CA HIS A 24 -0.82 14.17 5.97
C HIS A 24 -0.78 12.65 6.10
N GLY A 25 -0.28 11.95 5.09
CA GLY A 25 -0.20 10.48 5.10
C GLY A 25 -0.31 9.87 3.73
N ALA A 26 -0.91 8.69 3.66
CA ALA A 26 -1.08 7.91 2.45
C ALA A 26 -2.52 7.44 2.26
N VAL A 27 -2.88 7.14 1.02
CA VAL A 27 -4.13 6.46 0.67
C VAL A 27 -3.80 5.27 -0.22
N THR A 28 -4.55 4.18 -0.05
CA THR A 28 -4.56 3.03 -0.95
C THR A 28 -5.98 2.75 -1.44
N VAL A 29 -6.09 2.21 -2.65
CA VAL A 29 -7.37 1.82 -3.27
C VAL A 29 -7.26 0.42 -3.85
N GLY A 30 -8.41 -0.25 -3.94
CA GLY A 30 -8.54 -1.55 -4.59
C GLY A 30 -10.00 -1.83 -4.92
N ASN A 31 -10.25 -2.94 -5.62
CA ASN A 31 -11.60 -3.33 -6.06
C ASN A 31 -12.47 -3.75 -4.88
N THR A 32 -11.84 -4.21 -3.79
CA THR A 32 -12.50 -4.58 -2.53
C THR A 32 -11.85 -3.89 -1.34
N ILE A 33 -12.55 -3.87 -0.20
CA ILE A 33 -12.00 -3.39 1.07
C ILE A 33 -10.75 -4.19 1.46
N GLN A 34 -10.76 -5.50 1.19
CA GLN A 34 -9.63 -6.38 1.44
C GLN A 34 -8.39 -5.94 0.65
N ASP A 35 -8.55 -5.60 -0.63
CA ASP A 35 -7.45 -5.14 -1.48
C ASP A 35 -6.84 -3.85 -0.94
N ALA A 36 -7.69 -2.85 -0.66
CA ALA A 36 -7.25 -1.57 -0.12
C ALA A 36 -6.51 -1.75 1.22
N PHE A 37 -7.01 -2.61 2.09
CA PHE A 37 -6.39 -2.93 3.38
C PHE A 37 -5.04 -3.64 3.23
N VAL A 38 -4.94 -4.67 2.38
CA VAL A 38 -3.69 -5.39 2.14
C VAL A 38 -2.63 -4.44 1.56
N LEU A 39 -3.00 -3.62 0.59
CA LEU A 39 -2.10 -2.63 0.00
C LEU A 39 -1.65 -1.58 1.02
N ALA A 40 -2.53 -1.15 1.93
CA ALA A 40 -2.14 -0.22 3.00
C ALA A 40 -1.05 -0.81 3.89
N ASN A 41 -1.17 -2.09 4.26
CA ASN A 41 -0.16 -2.79 5.07
C ASN A 41 1.17 -2.92 4.31
N TYR A 42 1.15 -3.27 3.03
CA TYR A 42 2.37 -3.34 2.23
C TYR A 42 3.02 -1.97 2.04
N LEU A 43 2.23 -0.92 1.85
CA LEU A 43 2.76 0.44 1.74
C LEU A 43 3.46 0.85 3.04
N GLU A 44 2.85 0.58 4.19
CA GLU A 44 3.43 0.87 5.51
C GLU A 44 4.73 0.08 5.74
N GLU A 45 4.71 -1.24 5.52
CA GLU A 45 5.90 -2.08 5.68
C GLU A 45 7.05 -1.65 4.77
N ASN A 46 6.77 -1.35 3.51
CA ASN A 46 7.80 -0.89 2.57
C ASN A 46 8.31 0.50 2.93
N SER A 47 7.45 1.40 3.40
CA SER A 47 7.85 2.74 3.86
C SER A 47 8.78 2.65 5.07
N TYR A 48 8.44 1.80 6.05
CA TYR A 48 9.29 1.56 7.21
C TYR A 48 10.64 0.95 6.81
N ARG A 49 10.65 -0.06 5.94
CA ARG A 49 11.90 -0.68 5.44
C ARG A 49 12.77 0.33 4.69
N GLN A 50 12.18 1.15 3.83
CA GLN A 50 12.91 2.20 3.11
C GLN A 50 13.51 3.21 4.08
N TYR A 51 12.73 3.69 5.06
CA TYR A 51 13.20 4.62 6.08
C TYR A 51 14.39 4.05 6.87
N MET A 52 14.28 2.79 7.32
CA MET A 52 15.34 2.13 8.08
C MET A 52 16.59 1.87 7.24
N ALA A 53 16.43 1.45 5.97
CA ALA A 53 17.55 1.22 5.07
C ALA A 53 18.33 2.53 4.77
N MET A 54 17.63 3.65 4.65
CA MET A 54 18.23 4.97 4.48
C MET A 54 19.08 5.42 5.68
N GLN A 55 18.83 4.88 6.89
CA GLN A 55 19.68 5.15 8.06
C GLN A 55 21.05 4.47 7.97
N ILE A 56 21.17 3.39 7.17
CA ILE A 56 22.41 2.62 7.01
C ILE A 56 23.24 3.22 5.87
N GLY A 57 22.59 3.70 4.81
CA GLY A 57 23.25 4.28 3.62
C GLY A 57 22.28 4.45 2.46
N ALA A 58 22.80 4.49 1.24
CA ALA A 58 21.96 4.53 0.04
C ALA A 58 21.34 3.14 -0.23
N PRO A 59 20.01 2.97 -0.15
CA PRO A 59 19.38 1.68 -0.41
C PRO A 59 19.40 1.33 -1.90
N TYR A 60 19.34 0.02 -2.20
CA TYR A 60 19.09 -0.46 -3.55
C TYR A 60 17.72 0.01 -4.03
N ALA A 61 17.68 0.68 -5.18
CA ALA A 61 16.46 1.07 -5.86
C ALA A 61 16.22 0.13 -7.04
N PHE A 62 14.99 -0.37 -7.17
CA PHE A 62 14.62 -1.25 -8.26
C PHE A 62 14.68 -0.51 -9.59
N THR A 63 15.14 -1.20 -10.62
CA THR A 63 15.04 -0.78 -12.00
C THR A 63 13.59 -0.79 -12.47
N ALA A 64 13.30 -0.11 -13.58
CA ALA A 64 11.95 -0.10 -14.16
C ALA A 64 11.46 -1.52 -14.50
N GLU A 65 12.34 -2.40 -14.97
CA GLU A 65 12.02 -3.80 -15.29
C GLU A 65 11.65 -4.60 -14.03
N GLU A 66 12.40 -4.44 -12.94
CA GLU A 66 12.08 -5.10 -11.67
C GLU A 66 10.78 -4.59 -11.07
N ILE A 67 10.51 -3.28 -11.16
CA ILE A 67 9.24 -2.69 -10.71
C ILE A 67 8.06 -3.32 -11.45
N GLU A 68 8.17 -3.52 -12.77
CA GLU A 68 7.09 -4.12 -13.55
C GLU A 68 6.88 -5.59 -13.17
N LYS A 69 7.95 -6.37 -13.04
CA LYS A 69 7.87 -7.76 -12.54
C LYS A 69 7.26 -7.86 -11.15
N CYS A 70 7.56 -6.90 -10.27
CA CYS A 70 6.95 -6.81 -8.95
C CYS A 70 5.46 -6.49 -9.03
N ARG A 71 5.05 -5.59 -9.94
CA ARG A 71 3.65 -5.24 -10.17
C ARG A 71 2.85 -6.44 -10.67
N GLU A 72 3.38 -7.20 -11.62
CA GLU A 72 2.75 -8.42 -12.14
C GLU A 72 2.52 -9.45 -11.02
N LYS A 73 3.50 -9.64 -10.14
CA LYS A 73 3.43 -10.61 -9.04
C LYS A 73 2.56 -10.15 -7.87
N LEU A 74 2.42 -8.84 -7.67
CA LEU A 74 1.67 -8.27 -6.55
C LEU A 74 0.21 -8.72 -6.60
N TRP A 75 -0.42 -8.65 -7.77
CA TRP A 75 -1.85 -8.91 -7.96
C TRP A 75 -2.18 -10.41 -8.03
N ASN A 76 -1.83 -11.11 -6.96
CA ASN A 76 -2.16 -12.52 -6.77
C ASN A 76 -3.27 -12.66 -5.69
N PRO A 77 -4.46 -13.18 -6.03
CA PRO A 77 -5.57 -13.32 -5.08
C PRO A 77 -5.20 -14.12 -3.82
N ASN A 78 -4.44 -15.20 -3.96
CA ASN A 78 -4.01 -16.03 -2.82
C ASN A 78 -3.06 -15.26 -1.90
N LEU A 79 -2.23 -14.37 -2.44
CA LEU A 79 -1.35 -13.51 -1.64
C LEU A 79 -2.18 -12.53 -0.81
N PHE A 80 -3.18 -11.90 -1.42
CA PHE A 80 -4.07 -10.95 -0.74
C PHE A 80 -4.93 -11.62 0.32
N GLU A 81 -5.48 -12.80 0.03
CA GLU A 81 -6.23 -13.61 0.99
C GLU A 81 -5.37 -14.03 2.19
N ARG A 82 -4.15 -14.49 1.95
CA ARG A 82 -3.24 -14.88 3.03
C ARG A 82 -2.92 -13.71 3.95
N THR A 83 -2.62 -12.54 3.41
CA THR A 83 -2.32 -11.34 4.21
C THR A 83 -3.55 -10.87 4.98
N TRP A 84 -4.72 -10.86 4.35
CA TRP A 84 -5.98 -10.56 5.02
C TRP A 84 -6.25 -11.51 6.20
N ASN A 85 -6.15 -12.82 5.96
CA ASN A 85 -6.36 -13.83 6.99
C ASN A 85 -5.36 -13.70 8.15
N HIS A 86 -4.10 -13.35 7.85
CA HIS A 86 -3.09 -13.08 8.88
C HIS A 86 -3.51 -11.95 9.83
N PHE A 87 -3.99 -10.82 9.29
CA PHE A 87 -4.43 -9.70 10.13
C PHE A 87 -5.78 -9.96 10.79
N LYS A 88 -6.71 -10.62 10.10
CA LYS A 88 -8.01 -11.04 10.67
C LYS A 88 -7.83 -11.94 11.88
N ALA A 89 -6.87 -12.87 11.84
CA ALA A 89 -6.58 -13.78 12.97
C ALA A 89 -6.02 -13.06 14.21
N LYS A 90 -5.52 -11.83 14.09
CA LYS A 90 -5.05 -11.01 15.22
C LYS A 90 -6.17 -10.23 15.90
N LEU A 91 -7.36 -10.18 15.30
CA LEU A 91 -8.52 -9.57 15.94
C LEU A 91 -8.94 -10.46 17.11
N ALA A 92 -9.08 -9.87 18.29
CA ALA A 92 -9.66 -10.57 19.43
C ALA A 92 -11.07 -11.08 19.07
N PRO A 93 -11.55 -12.18 19.70
CA PRO A 93 -12.92 -12.62 19.50
C PRO A 93 -13.86 -11.44 19.77
N THR A 94 -14.64 -11.06 18.76
CA THR A 94 -15.65 -10.01 18.93
C THR A 94 -16.65 -10.49 19.98
N GLN A 95 -16.69 -9.86 21.15
CA GLN A 95 -17.86 -9.97 22.03
C GLN A 95 -19.01 -9.26 21.32
N LEU A 96 -19.91 -10.06 20.75
CA LEU A 96 -21.23 -9.62 20.32
C LEU A 96 -22.22 -9.83 21.47
#